data_AF-A0A2V2SJ83-F1
#
_entry.id   AF-A0A2V2SJ83-F1
#
_cell.length_a   1.000
_cell.length_b   1.000
_cell.length_c   1.000
_cell.angle_alpha   90.00
_cell.angle_beta   90.00
_cell.angle_gamma   90.00
#
_symmetry.space_group_name_H-M   'P 1'
#
loop_
_entity.id
_entity.type
_entity.pdbx_description
1 polymer ?
#
loop_
_entity_poly.entity_id
_entity_poly.type
_entity_poly.pdbx_seq_one_letter_code
_entity_poly.pdbx_strand_id
1 'polypeptide(L)'
;MKMRFIGALGSVTGSCILLNHGCCYYLVDCGAVQGSQAARQAGESAFAFKPSGVSAVFLTHAHLDHCGLLPQLVKEGFLGRIYCTRATADLTRHALTDVAELGTCGFSVADVNRLEFACPDEHPRFEFGRFFPIQKDLTCAFIRSSHILGSVGFEFQFSDWSVALPSERRTIVFSGDIGCNTDENPYQALLNGRQYPSTHAEYIVCEATYGGRDRDQKYMDFWSRISALKGLLGQAAKLGVGATVVFPCFTLQRMQELVMDLHYLLDVALTPDERQTWFPSAGSEARLVAEILVDSPLARKYGAVYAKQLVRSRPNGRPFYRNAALQSRIPGTEEEAGALLTTLFCPPGGSKQGRNYSLSYTIDGSRTNAAIRIVIAGAGMCNGGRVTEHLKNLLPSERTIVVLTGYQGAGTPGAELKRRAVNAAAVIDPAFWALSNGQVQARIVDFSDYFSGHADRNGLLDFLMRKNSSHPYRPLKRVFLVHGENDSRAALRRAIVARGGERRGTDRSVARVELPEAVSGWFDLLENEWVYESHSAVDRHDMQVAALLAEVSRLGARVAQLVDDPPRGAVTKGIQVDLAAVEARLAALGKETVIASL
;
A
#
# COMPACT_ATOMS: atom_id res chain seq x y z
N MET A 1 -16.57 21.23 -0.77
CA MET A 1 -16.22 19.87 -1.22
C MET A 1 -16.68 18.94 -0.13
N LYS A 2 -17.23 17.77 -0.49
CA LYS A 2 -17.71 16.77 0.45
C LYS A 2 -17.03 15.43 0.18
N MET A 3 -16.90 14.59 1.19
CA MET A 3 -16.33 13.24 1.03
C MET A 3 -17.13 12.18 1.77
N ARG A 4 -17.13 10.95 1.27
CA ARG A 4 -17.73 9.78 1.91
C ARG A 4 -16.80 8.58 1.80
N PHE A 5 -16.65 7.86 2.89
CA PHE A 5 -15.79 6.69 2.94
C PHE A 5 -16.60 5.45 2.54
N ILE A 6 -16.10 4.69 1.56
CA ILE A 6 -16.78 3.49 1.05
C ILE A 6 -16.06 2.23 1.54
N GLY A 7 -14.73 2.22 1.57
CA GLY A 7 -13.95 1.04 1.89
C GLY A 7 -12.65 1.33 2.65
N ALA A 8 -11.99 0.24 3.07
CA ALA A 8 -10.89 0.20 4.04
C ALA A 8 -11.22 0.86 5.41
N LEU A 9 -12.43 0.58 5.91
CA LEU A 9 -12.93 1.07 7.18
C LEU A 9 -12.81 -0.03 8.24
N GLY A 10 -11.79 0.07 9.10
CA GLY A 10 -11.43 -0.99 10.04
C GLY A 10 -10.80 -2.21 9.36
N SER A 11 -10.31 -2.04 8.13
CA SER A 11 -9.66 -3.07 7.31
C SER A 11 -8.46 -2.46 6.58
N VAL A 12 -7.49 -3.30 6.22
CA VAL A 12 -6.30 -2.97 5.41
C VAL A 12 -6.50 -3.24 3.92
N THR A 13 -7.74 -3.45 3.48
CA THR A 13 -8.04 -3.73 2.06
C THR A 13 -9.31 -3.04 1.59
N GLY A 14 -9.44 -2.91 0.27
CA GLY A 14 -10.61 -2.32 -0.37
C GLY A 14 -10.68 -0.80 -0.23
N SER A 15 -9.55 -0.10 -0.34
CA SER A 15 -9.51 1.37 -0.27
C SER A 15 -10.42 1.99 -1.34
N CYS A 16 -11.39 2.80 -0.90
CA CYS A 16 -12.29 3.51 -1.80
C CYS A 16 -12.94 4.68 -1.06
N ILE A 17 -12.74 5.90 -1.56
CA ILE A 17 -13.32 7.12 -0.99
C ILE A 17 -13.96 7.93 -2.11
N LEU A 18 -15.19 8.34 -1.90
CA LEU A 18 -15.97 9.14 -2.84
C LEU A 18 -15.90 10.62 -2.47
N LEU A 19 -15.58 11.47 -3.43
CA LEU A 19 -15.52 12.93 -3.28
C LEU A 19 -16.58 13.58 -4.16
N ASN A 20 -17.17 14.67 -3.66
CA ASN A 20 -18.06 15.54 -4.41
C ASN A 20 -17.52 16.98 -4.41
N HIS A 21 -17.46 17.56 -5.61
CA HIS A 21 -17.13 18.98 -5.79
C HIS A 21 -17.90 19.56 -6.98
N GLY A 22 -18.81 20.49 -6.69
CA GLY A 22 -19.77 20.98 -7.67
C GLY A 22 -20.71 19.85 -8.11
N CYS A 23 -20.91 19.72 -9.42
CA CYS A 23 -21.70 18.64 -10.02
C CYS A 23 -20.90 17.35 -10.27
N CYS A 24 -19.60 17.34 -9.96
CA CYS A 24 -18.70 16.23 -10.28
C CYS A 24 -18.43 15.34 -9.07
N TYR A 25 -18.17 14.07 -9.36
CA TYR A 25 -17.85 13.05 -8.37
C TYR A 25 -16.54 12.36 -8.72
N TYR A 26 -15.71 12.12 -7.72
CA TYR A 26 -14.39 11.52 -7.90
C TYR A 26 -14.19 10.38 -6.94
N LEU A 27 -13.41 9.38 -7.34
CA LEU A 27 -12.91 8.37 -6.40
C LEU A 27 -11.45 8.65 -6.08
N VAL A 28 -11.07 8.44 -4.82
CA VAL A 28 -9.68 8.18 -4.44
C VAL A 28 -9.59 6.68 -4.15
N ASP A 29 -8.81 5.99 -4.99
CA ASP A 29 -8.70 4.54 -5.07
C ASP A 29 -10.01 3.78 -5.37
N CYS A 30 -9.85 2.54 -5.85
CA CYS A 30 -10.92 1.61 -6.20
C CYS A 30 -10.40 0.17 -5.97
N GLY A 31 -10.20 -0.16 -4.70
CA GLY A 31 -9.54 -1.37 -4.24
C GLY A 31 -10.43 -2.60 -4.09
N ALA A 32 -9.84 -3.79 -4.23
CA ALA A 32 -10.47 -5.05 -3.89
C ALA A 32 -10.24 -5.43 -2.41
N VAL A 33 -11.21 -6.08 -1.79
CA VAL A 33 -11.06 -6.66 -0.44
C VAL A 33 -10.41 -8.04 -0.57
N GLN A 34 -9.30 -8.28 0.13
CA GLN A 34 -8.62 -9.57 0.07
C GLN A 34 -9.40 -10.61 0.91
N GLY A 35 -9.48 -11.85 0.42
CA GLY A 35 -10.11 -12.97 1.14
C GLY A 35 -11.65 -13.01 1.09
N SER A 36 -12.33 -11.89 0.83
CA SER A 36 -13.78 -11.90 0.59
C SER A 36 -14.08 -12.17 -0.88
N GLN A 37 -13.95 -13.42 -1.31
CA GLN A 37 -14.89 -13.94 -2.31
C GLN A 37 -16.21 -14.25 -1.60
N ALA A 38 -16.81 -13.26 -0.95
CA ALA A 38 -18.24 -13.37 -0.71
C ALA A 38 -18.84 -13.44 -2.11
N ALA A 39 -19.41 -14.60 -2.46
CA ALA A 39 -20.17 -14.79 -3.67
C ALA A 39 -21.29 -13.74 -3.66
N ARG A 40 -21.01 -12.55 -4.21
CA ARG A 40 -22.03 -11.54 -4.47
C ARG A 40 -23.04 -12.22 -5.38
N GLN A 41 -24.33 -12.08 -5.05
CA GLN A 41 -25.35 -12.76 -5.82
C GLN A 41 -25.24 -12.31 -7.28
N ALA A 42 -25.46 -13.23 -8.22
CA ALA A 42 -25.41 -12.92 -9.64
C ALA A 42 -26.37 -11.75 -9.94
N GLY A 43 -25.81 -10.60 -10.35
CA GLY A 43 -26.57 -9.36 -10.64
C GLY A 43 -26.40 -8.24 -9.62
N GLU A 44 -25.78 -8.47 -8.46
CA GLU A 44 -25.47 -7.39 -7.50
C GLU A 44 -24.24 -6.59 -7.95
N SER A 45 -24.39 -5.26 -8.06
CA SER A 45 -23.28 -4.37 -8.42
C SER A 45 -22.20 -4.36 -7.34
N ALA A 46 -20.94 -4.22 -7.77
CA ALA A 46 -19.79 -4.30 -6.90
C ALA A 46 -19.61 -3.09 -5.96
N PHE A 47 -20.37 -2.03 -6.20
CA PHE A 47 -20.22 -0.73 -5.55
C PHE A 47 -21.52 -0.32 -4.85
N ALA A 48 -21.38 0.33 -3.69
CA ALA A 48 -22.50 0.97 -3.01
C ALA A 48 -23.03 2.21 -3.77
N PHE A 49 -22.28 2.71 -4.76
CA PHE A 49 -22.63 3.86 -5.59
C PHE A 49 -22.79 3.45 -7.06
N LYS A 50 -23.35 4.34 -7.89
CA LYS A 50 -23.48 4.18 -9.34
C LYS A 50 -22.16 4.54 -10.04
N PRO A 51 -21.44 3.60 -10.67
CA PRO A 51 -20.16 3.87 -11.32
C PRO A 51 -20.25 4.89 -12.46
N SER A 52 -21.37 4.91 -13.20
CA SER A 52 -21.63 5.87 -14.28
C SER A 52 -21.71 7.34 -13.82
N GLY A 53 -21.94 7.59 -12.52
CA GLY A 53 -21.96 8.93 -11.95
C GLY A 53 -20.58 9.48 -11.59
N VAL A 54 -19.53 8.66 -11.63
CA VAL A 54 -18.16 9.04 -11.27
C VAL A 54 -17.46 9.68 -12.46
N SER A 55 -16.94 10.88 -12.27
CA SER A 55 -16.28 11.70 -13.31
C SER A 55 -14.81 11.30 -13.54
N ALA A 56 -14.07 10.97 -12.48
CA ALA A 56 -12.70 10.47 -12.57
C ALA A 56 -12.27 9.71 -11.31
N VAL A 57 -11.18 8.95 -11.43
CA VAL A 57 -10.53 8.25 -10.31
C VAL A 57 -9.13 8.81 -10.11
N PHE A 58 -8.71 8.96 -8.86
CA PHE A 58 -7.35 9.28 -8.45
C PHE A 58 -6.76 8.05 -7.78
N LEU A 59 -5.84 7.37 -8.46
CA LEU A 59 -5.27 6.11 -8.01
C LEU A 59 -3.88 6.33 -7.39
N THR A 60 -3.76 6.06 -6.10
CA THR A 60 -2.55 6.31 -5.30
C THR A 60 -1.40 5.42 -5.75
N HIS A 61 -1.65 4.11 -5.92
CA HIS A 61 -0.64 3.13 -6.30
C HIS A 61 -1.24 1.81 -6.79
N ALA A 62 -0.38 0.88 -7.23
CA ALA A 62 -0.75 -0.30 -8.01
C ALA A 62 -1.05 -1.58 -7.19
N HIS A 63 -1.17 -1.52 -5.86
CA HIS A 63 -1.63 -2.68 -5.10
C HIS A 63 -3.12 -2.96 -5.34
N LEU A 64 -3.51 -4.23 -5.33
CA LEU A 64 -4.87 -4.68 -5.68
C LEU A 64 -5.93 -4.18 -4.68
N ASP A 65 -5.54 -3.93 -3.44
CA ASP A 65 -6.36 -3.30 -2.40
C ASP A 65 -6.58 -1.79 -2.62
N HIS A 66 -5.98 -1.20 -3.65
CA HIS A 66 -6.23 0.17 -4.11
C HIS A 66 -6.71 0.26 -5.58
N CYS A 67 -6.41 -0.73 -6.42
CA CYS A 67 -6.75 -0.70 -7.86
C CYS A 67 -7.63 -1.86 -8.35
N GLY A 68 -7.85 -2.88 -7.50
CA GLY A 68 -8.38 -4.19 -7.89
C GLY A 68 -9.80 -4.21 -8.47
N LEU A 69 -10.60 -3.17 -8.20
CA LEU A 69 -11.96 -3.05 -8.72
C LEU A 69 -12.09 -2.09 -9.90
N LEU A 70 -11.00 -1.47 -10.38
CA LEU A 70 -11.05 -0.56 -11.53
C LEU A 70 -11.67 -1.19 -12.79
N PRO A 71 -11.36 -2.44 -13.19
CA PRO A 71 -12.00 -3.03 -14.37
C PRO A 71 -13.50 -3.27 -14.15
N GLN A 72 -13.89 -3.62 -12.92
CA GLN A 72 -15.29 -3.78 -12.56
C GLN A 72 -16.03 -2.43 -12.61
N LEU A 73 -15.38 -1.34 -12.20
CA LEU A 73 -15.91 0.02 -12.29
C LEU A 73 -16.24 0.38 -13.74
N VAL A 74 -15.32 0.09 -14.67
CA VAL A 74 -15.51 0.30 -16.12
C VAL A 74 -16.60 -0.61 -16.70
N LYS A 75 -16.64 -1.87 -16.28
CA LYS A 75 -17.67 -2.84 -16.67
C LYS A 75 -19.07 -2.38 -16.24
N GLU A 76 -19.18 -1.73 -15.09
CA GLU A 76 -20.44 -1.19 -14.55
C GLU A 76 -20.75 0.25 -15.00
N GLY A 77 -20.05 0.77 -16.01
CA GLY A 77 -20.45 1.99 -16.73
C GLY A 77 -19.64 3.25 -16.42
N PHE A 78 -18.51 3.16 -15.70
CA PHE A 78 -17.58 4.29 -15.60
C PHE A 78 -16.89 4.58 -16.94
N LEU A 79 -16.88 5.86 -17.32
CA LEU A 79 -16.32 6.37 -18.59
C LEU A 79 -15.22 7.44 -18.37
N GLY A 80 -14.87 7.72 -17.12
CA GLY A 80 -13.92 8.77 -16.78
C GLY A 80 -12.46 8.33 -16.91
N ARG A 81 -11.55 9.26 -16.60
CA ARG A 81 -10.10 9.01 -16.57
C ARG A 81 -9.61 8.62 -15.19
N ILE A 82 -8.49 7.89 -15.15
CA ILE A 82 -7.80 7.47 -13.93
C ILE A 82 -6.49 8.24 -13.82
N TYR A 83 -6.42 9.21 -12.91
CA TYR A 83 -5.24 10.01 -12.61
C TYR A 83 -4.29 9.25 -11.70
N CYS A 84 -3.08 8.98 -12.18
CA CYS A 84 -2.00 8.39 -11.40
C CYS A 84 -0.65 8.72 -12.04
N THR A 85 0.45 8.19 -11.49
CA THR A 85 1.74 8.24 -12.19
C THR A 85 1.79 7.22 -13.34
N ARG A 86 2.65 7.45 -14.33
CA ARG A 86 2.92 6.49 -15.41
C ARG A 86 3.37 5.14 -14.87
N ALA A 87 4.23 5.13 -13.85
CA ALA A 87 4.68 3.90 -13.21
C ALA A 87 3.51 3.14 -12.55
N THR A 88 2.61 3.84 -11.84
CA THR A 88 1.41 3.22 -11.28
C THR A 88 0.50 2.65 -12.36
N ALA A 89 0.31 3.37 -13.47
CA ALA A 89 -0.51 2.90 -14.58
C ALA A 89 0.03 1.58 -15.18
N ASP A 90 1.34 1.54 -15.48
CA ASP A 90 1.98 0.38 -16.10
C ASP A 90 1.93 -0.85 -15.17
N LEU A 91 2.22 -0.66 -13.87
CA LEU A 91 2.14 -1.72 -12.85
C LEU A 91 0.70 -2.21 -12.67
N THR A 92 -0.27 -1.29 -12.61
CA THR A 92 -1.70 -1.62 -12.45
C THR A 92 -2.21 -2.45 -13.61
N ARG A 93 -1.86 -2.12 -14.86
CA ARG A 93 -2.24 -2.92 -16.03
C ARG A 93 -1.71 -4.35 -15.90
N HIS A 94 -0.44 -4.53 -15.56
CA HIS A 94 0.12 -5.87 -15.38
C HIS A 94 -0.54 -6.66 -14.25
N ALA A 95 -0.79 -6.03 -13.11
CA ALA A 95 -1.46 -6.66 -11.97
C ALA A 95 -2.87 -7.13 -12.32
N LEU A 96 -3.67 -6.26 -12.94
CA LEU A 96 -5.07 -6.55 -13.27
C LEU A 96 -5.20 -7.55 -14.42
N THR A 97 -4.30 -7.52 -15.41
CA THR A 97 -4.25 -8.54 -16.46
C THR A 97 -3.95 -9.92 -15.90
N ASP A 98 -2.99 -10.04 -14.98
CA ASP A 98 -2.66 -11.32 -14.35
C ASP A 98 -3.87 -11.88 -13.55
N VAL A 99 -4.55 -11.03 -12.79
CA VAL A 99 -5.77 -11.41 -12.06
C VAL A 99 -6.90 -11.82 -13.02
N ALA A 100 -7.05 -11.14 -14.16
CA ALA A 100 -8.04 -11.49 -15.18
C ALA A 100 -7.71 -12.82 -15.89
N GLU A 101 -6.44 -13.09 -16.17
CA GLU A 101 -5.97 -14.34 -16.79
C GLU A 101 -6.17 -15.56 -15.88
N LEU A 102 -6.13 -15.37 -14.55
CA LEU A 102 -6.45 -16.42 -13.58
C LEU A 102 -7.95 -16.80 -13.57
N GLY A 103 -8.82 -15.96 -14.13
CA GLY A 103 -10.26 -16.23 -14.24
C GLY A 103 -11.04 -16.20 -12.91
N THR A 104 -10.40 -15.79 -11.81
CA THR A 104 -11.01 -15.76 -10.47
C THR A 104 -11.68 -14.43 -10.13
N CYS A 105 -11.64 -13.45 -11.03
CA CYS A 105 -12.23 -12.13 -10.84
C CYS A 105 -13.45 -11.92 -11.75
N GLY A 106 -14.36 -11.04 -11.35
CA GLY A 106 -15.60 -10.74 -12.09
C GLY A 106 -15.43 -9.97 -13.41
N PHE A 107 -14.19 -9.78 -13.90
CA PHE A 107 -13.86 -8.96 -15.07
C PHE A 107 -12.86 -9.66 -16.00
N SER A 108 -12.80 -9.23 -17.25
CA SER A 108 -11.95 -9.79 -18.29
C SER A 108 -10.73 -8.92 -18.60
N VAL A 109 -9.74 -9.46 -19.34
CA VAL A 109 -8.62 -8.67 -19.86
C VAL A 109 -9.11 -7.53 -20.78
N ALA A 110 -10.24 -7.71 -21.48
CA ALA A 110 -10.84 -6.65 -22.28
C ALA A 110 -11.31 -5.46 -21.41
N ASP A 111 -11.83 -5.73 -20.21
CA ASP A 111 -12.21 -4.67 -19.27
C ASP A 111 -10.97 -3.92 -18.75
N VAL A 112 -9.85 -4.61 -18.52
CA VAL A 112 -8.56 -4.00 -18.15
C VAL A 112 -8.04 -3.10 -19.29
N ASN A 113 -8.19 -3.53 -20.53
CA ASN A 113 -7.75 -2.75 -21.71
C ASN A 113 -8.57 -1.47 -21.91
N ARG A 114 -9.82 -1.43 -21.42
CA ARG A 114 -10.68 -0.23 -21.44
C ARG A 114 -10.28 0.85 -20.42
N LEU A 115 -9.35 0.57 -19.50
CA LEU A 115 -8.89 1.57 -18.52
C LEU A 115 -8.16 2.73 -19.20
N GLU A 116 -8.63 3.95 -18.99
CA GLU A 116 -8.01 5.18 -19.48
C GLU A 116 -7.21 5.90 -18.38
N PHE A 117 -5.87 5.77 -18.41
CA PHE A 117 -5.00 6.44 -17.46
C PHE A 117 -4.57 7.83 -17.95
N ALA A 118 -4.75 8.85 -17.10
CA ALA A 118 -4.14 10.16 -17.23
C ALA A 118 -2.88 10.20 -16.35
N CYS A 119 -1.71 10.41 -16.95
CA CYS A 119 -0.42 10.41 -16.26
C CYS A 119 0.24 11.81 -16.28
N PRO A 120 -0.16 12.74 -15.39
CA PRO A 120 0.41 14.09 -15.34
C PRO A 120 1.93 14.11 -15.19
N ASP A 121 2.53 13.07 -14.61
CA ASP A 121 3.97 12.98 -14.42
C ASP A 121 4.76 12.88 -15.71
N GLU A 122 4.14 12.57 -16.86
CA GLU A 122 4.80 12.60 -18.17
C GLU A 122 4.99 14.02 -18.72
N HIS A 123 4.27 14.99 -18.20
CA HIS A 123 4.38 16.36 -18.65
C HIS A 123 5.76 16.95 -18.24
N PRO A 124 6.53 17.60 -19.15
CA PRO A 124 7.89 18.08 -18.85
C PRO A 124 8.02 19.04 -17.65
N ARG A 125 6.94 19.78 -17.36
CA ARG A 125 6.83 20.72 -16.22
C ARG A 125 6.30 20.09 -14.92
N PHE A 126 6.05 18.78 -14.89
CA PHE A 126 5.54 18.12 -13.69
C PHE A 126 6.61 18.05 -12.62
N GLU A 127 6.20 18.37 -11.39
CA GLU A 127 7.02 18.23 -10.19
C GLU A 127 6.12 17.72 -9.06
N PHE A 128 6.61 16.75 -8.28
CA PHE A 128 5.87 16.29 -7.10
C PHE A 128 5.70 17.44 -6.09
N GLY A 129 4.49 17.60 -5.57
CA GLY A 129 4.07 18.71 -4.70
C GLY A 129 3.60 19.96 -5.44
N ARG A 130 3.73 20.02 -6.78
CA ARG A 130 3.21 21.13 -7.59
C ARG A 130 1.77 20.87 -8.03
N PHE A 131 0.90 21.83 -7.78
CA PHE A 131 -0.50 21.75 -8.19
C PHE A 131 -0.68 21.94 -9.70
N PHE A 132 -1.58 21.15 -10.28
CA PHE A 132 -2.07 21.28 -11.65
C PHE A 132 -3.61 21.25 -11.65
N PRO A 133 -4.26 21.89 -12.65
CA PRO A 133 -5.72 21.97 -12.70
C PRO A 133 -6.35 20.62 -13.05
N ILE A 134 -7.45 20.29 -12.38
CA ILE A 134 -8.33 19.15 -12.72
C ILE A 134 -9.57 19.67 -13.44
N GLN A 135 -10.22 20.66 -12.87
CA GLN A 135 -11.32 21.41 -13.47
C GLN A 135 -11.35 22.82 -12.88
N LYS A 136 -12.33 23.64 -13.28
CA LYS A 136 -12.60 24.90 -12.61
C LYS A 136 -12.72 24.62 -11.11
N ASP A 137 -12.06 25.43 -10.29
CA ASP A 137 -12.23 25.40 -8.85
C ASP A 137 -11.59 24.23 -8.09
N LEU A 138 -10.90 23.34 -8.82
CA LEU A 138 -10.22 22.16 -8.27
C LEU A 138 -8.85 21.95 -8.90
N THR A 139 -7.81 21.96 -8.06
CA THR A 139 -6.44 21.58 -8.44
C THR A 139 -5.96 20.41 -7.59
N CYS A 140 -4.98 19.67 -8.11
CA CYS A 140 -4.38 18.52 -7.46
C CYS A 140 -2.86 18.60 -7.53
N ALA A 141 -2.17 18.19 -6.48
CA ALA A 141 -0.75 17.91 -6.48
C ALA A 141 -0.52 16.43 -6.13
N PHE A 142 0.51 15.82 -6.73
CA PHE A 142 0.94 14.47 -6.37
C PHE A 142 2.07 14.57 -5.34
N ILE A 143 1.88 13.98 -4.17
CA ILE A 143 2.87 13.92 -3.09
C ILE A 143 3.49 12.52 -3.14
N ARG A 144 4.80 12.41 -3.35
CA ARG A 144 5.46 11.10 -3.40
C ARG A 144 5.33 10.39 -2.05
N SER A 145 4.74 9.19 -2.03
CA SER A 145 4.56 8.44 -0.77
C SER A 145 5.70 7.46 -0.48
N SER A 146 6.45 7.02 -1.51
CA SER A 146 7.59 6.10 -1.38
C SER A 146 7.23 4.68 -0.89
N HIS A 147 5.97 4.28 -1.02
CA HIS A 147 5.51 2.95 -0.60
C HIS A 147 5.92 1.87 -1.60
N ILE A 148 5.58 2.09 -2.88
CA ILE A 148 6.05 1.32 -4.04
C ILE A 148 6.42 2.27 -5.18
N LEU A 149 7.09 1.77 -6.23
CA LEU A 149 7.39 2.56 -7.42
C LEU A 149 6.12 3.24 -7.98
N GLY A 150 6.18 4.56 -8.18
CA GLY A 150 5.06 5.35 -8.68
C GLY A 150 4.03 5.79 -7.65
N SER A 151 4.11 5.30 -6.40
CA SER A 151 3.14 5.61 -5.36
C SER A 151 3.10 7.09 -4.96
N VAL A 152 1.89 7.61 -4.85
CA VAL A 152 1.61 9.00 -4.48
C VAL A 152 0.43 9.11 -3.52
N GLY A 153 0.47 10.10 -2.65
CA GLY A 153 -0.72 10.72 -2.09
C GLY A 153 -1.20 11.87 -2.98
N PHE A 154 -2.43 12.31 -2.77
CA PHE A 154 -3.03 13.43 -3.49
C PHE A 154 -3.31 14.58 -2.53
N GLU A 155 -2.86 15.78 -2.87
CA GLU A 155 -3.30 17.00 -2.20
C GLU A 155 -4.22 17.79 -3.14
N PHE A 156 -5.49 17.91 -2.75
CA PHE A 156 -6.46 18.71 -3.48
C PHE A 156 -6.56 20.10 -2.87
N GLN A 157 -6.56 21.12 -3.71
CA GLN A 157 -6.93 22.47 -3.34
C GLN A 157 -8.23 22.84 -4.05
N PHE A 158 -9.19 23.34 -3.28
CA PHE A 158 -10.52 23.68 -3.77
C PHE A 158 -11.06 24.98 -3.15
N SER A 159 -11.82 25.73 -3.95
CA SER A 159 -12.49 27.00 -3.60
C SER A 159 -13.32 27.47 -4.79
N ASP A 160 -14.21 28.45 -4.67
CA ASP A 160 -14.75 29.16 -5.85
C ASP A 160 -13.75 30.25 -6.30
N TRP A 161 -13.00 30.03 -7.38
CA TRP A 161 -11.92 30.93 -7.82
C TRP A 161 -12.42 32.24 -8.40
N SER A 162 -13.74 32.37 -8.64
CA SER A 162 -14.31 33.65 -9.09
C SER A 162 -14.48 34.65 -7.94
N VAL A 163 -14.44 34.18 -6.69
CA VAL A 163 -14.70 35.00 -5.50
C VAL A 163 -13.67 34.79 -4.39
N ALA A 164 -12.95 33.67 -4.38
CA ALA A 164 -12.17 33.24 -3.24
C ALA A 164 -10.81 33.92 -3.09
N LEU A 165 -10.57 34.52 -1.93
CA LEU A 165 -9.22 34.94 -1.52
C LEU A 165 -8.32 33.70 -1.35
N PRO A 166 -6.98 33.82 -1.49
CA PRO A 166 -6.05 32.72 -1.21
C PRO A 166 -6.23 32.08 0.20
N SER A 167 -6.74 32.84 1.16
CA SER A 167 -7.10 32.40 2.52
C SER A 167 -8.33 31.47 2.57
N GLU A 168 -9.19 31.52 1.55
CA GLU A 168 -10.43 30.75 1.44
C GLU A 168 -10.24 29.43 0.69
N ARG A 169 -9.07 29.24 0.08
CA ARG A 169 -8.67 27.93 -0.47
C ARG A 169 -8.50 26.93 0.67
N ARG A 170 -9.26 25.85 0.58
CA ARG A 170 -9.19 24.69 1.46
C ARG A 170 -8.39 23.58 0.80
N THR A 171 -7.84 22.72 1.63
CA THR A 171 -6.94 21.65 1.21
C THR A 171 -7.26 20.36 1.92
N ILE A 172 -7.26 19.26 1.19
CA ILE A 172 -7.34 17.91 1.75
C ILE A 172 -6.25 17.03 1.13
N VAL A 173 -5.58 16.27 1.98
CA VAL A 173 -4.57 15.29 1.55
C VAL A 173 -5.11 13.89 1.75
N PHE A 174 -4.94 13.03 0.74
CA PHE A 174 -5.11 11.60 0.82
C PHE A 174 -3.74 10.96 0.75
N SER A 175 -3.32 10.25 1.80
CA SER A 175 -1.96 9.73 1.88
C SER A 175 -1.68 8.61 0.88
N GLY A 176 -2.70 7.80 0.54
CA GLY A 176 -2.47 6.43 0.10
C GLY A 176 -1.69 5.65 1.16
N ASP A 177 -0.93 4.64 0.73
CA ASP A 177 0.05 4.01 1.61
C ASP A 177 1.33 4.84 1.68
N ILE A 178 1.80 5.04 2.91
CA ILE A 178 2.95 5.87 3.24
C ILE A 178 4.17 4.97 3.35
N GLY A 179 5.14 5.25 2.50
CA GLY A 179 6.41 4.56 2.43
C GLY A 179 7.32 4.82 3.61
N CYS A 180 8.22 3.88 3.82
CA CYS A 180 9.14 3.91 4.93
C CYS A 180 10.33 4.86 4.75
N ASN A 181 10.80 5.06 3.51
CA ASN A 181 11.94 5.92 3.22
C ASN A 181 11.62 7.40 3.47
N THR A 182 12.54 8.09 4.12
CA THR A 182 12.61 9.57 4.13
C THR A 182 13.87 10.04 3.43
N ASP A 183 13.95 11.33 3.12
CA ASP A 183 15.16 11.89 2.52
C ASP A 183 16.36 11.81 3.51
N GLU A 184 16.10 11.82 4.82
CA GLU A 184 17.12 11.67 5.85
C GLU A 184 17.50 10.21 6.15
N ASN A 185 16.55 9.28 6.00
CA ASN A 185 16.78 7.85 6.24
C ASN A 185 16.21 7.00 5.10
N PRO A 186 16.95 6.87 3.99
CA PRO A 186 16.55 6.05 2.86
C PRO A 186 17.02 4.60 3.05
N TYR A 187 16.43 3.90 4.04
CA TYR A 187 16.93 2.59 4.45
C TYR A 187 16.55 1.47 3.46
N GLN A 188 15.49 1.60 2.65
CA GLN A 188 15.28 0.79 1.45
C GLN A 188 16.09 1.34 0.27
N ALA A 189 16.52 0.44 -0.63
CA ALA A 189 17.53 0.74 -1.62
C ALA A 189 16.99 1.57 -2.78
N LEU A 190 15.77 1.30 -3.26
CA LEU A 190 15.38 1.71 -4.61
C LEU A 190 14.74 3.09 -4.70
N LEU A 191 13.85 3.46 -3.78
CA LEU A 191 13.00 4.65 -3.93
C LEU A 191 13.48 5.86 -3.13
N ASN A 192 13.34 7.05 -3.71
CA ASN A 192 13.53 8.34 -3.02
C ASN A 192 12.63 8.47 -1.79
N GLY A 193 13.03 9.29 -0.82
CA GLY A 193 12.24 9.57 0.38
C GLY A 193 10.86 10.15 0.07
N ARG A 194 9.89 9.83 0.93
CA ARG A 194 8.53 10.39 0.86
C ARG A 194 8.53 11.92 1.03
N GLN A 195 7.56 12.58 0.42
CA GLN A 195 7.24 13.98 0.72
C GLN A 195 6.21 14.07 1.85
N TYR A 196 6.11 15.26 2.42
CA TYR A 196 5.15 15.58 3.48
C TYR A 196 4.04 16.47 2.92
N PRO A 197 2.84 16.46 3.53
CA PRO A 197 1.76 17.39 3.26
C PRO A 197 2.22 18.84 3.25
N SER A 198 1.61 19.69 2.40
CA SER A 198 1.96 21.12 2.39
C SER A 198 1.68 21.80 3.73
N THR A 199 2.31 22.96 3.94
CA THR A 199 2.08 23.80 5.13
C THR A 199 0.64 24.31 5.23
N HIS A 200 -0.12 24.23 4.14
CA HIS A 200 -1.51 24.69 4.05
C HIS A 200 -2.53 23.56 4.19
N ALA A 201 -2.12 22.28 4.24
CA ALA A 201 -3.05 21.15 4.37
C ALA A 201 -3.97 21.35 5.59
N GLU A 202 -5.30 21.33 5.46
CA GLU A 202 -6.21 21.53 6.60
C GLU A 202 -6.86 20.22 7.04
N TYR A 203 -7.01 19.29 6.11
CA TYR A 203 -7.59 17.97 6.30
C TYR A 203 -6.63 16.91 5.77
N ILE A 204 -6.50 15.79 6.48
CA ILE A 204 -5.72 14.63 6.01
C ILE A 204 -6.53 13.36 6.21
N VAL A 205 -6.68 12.57 5.16
CA VAL A 205 -7.04 11.15 5.23
C VAL A 205 -5.74 10.36 5.19
N CYS A 206 -5.46 9.64 6.28
CA CYS A 206 -4.20 8.97 6.53
C CYS A 206 -4.42 7.47 6.65
N GLU A 207 -3.56 6.66 6.03
CA GLU A 207 -3.49 5.23 6.33
C GLU A 207 -3.11 4.99 7.79
N ALA A 208 -3.45 3.80 8.30
CA ALA A 208 -3.20 3.39 9.66
C ALA A 208 -2.75 1.93 9.76
N THR A 209 -2.11 1.38 8.71
CA THR A 209 -1.71 -0.03 8.65
C THR A 209 -0.84 -0.38 9.86
N TYR A 210 0.18 0.44 10.13
CA TYR A 210 1.08 0.29 11.28
C TYR A 210 0.90 1.36 12.35
N GLY A 211 -0.33 1.84 12.50
CA GLY A 211 -0.72 2.78 13.56
C GLY A 211 -0.40 2.32 14.99
N GLY A 212 -0.38 1.01 15.24
CA GLY A 212 -0.01 0.41 16.53
C GLY A 212 1.40 -0.17 16.63
N ARG A 213 2.22 -0.09 15.58
CA ARG A 213 3.52 -0.77 15.50
C ARG A 213 4.66 0.22 15.55
N ASP A 214 5.51 0.10 16.56
CA ASP A 214 6.84 0.71 16.55
C ASP A 214 7.85 -0.29 15.99
N ARG A 215 8.86 0.22 15.29
CA ARG A 215 10.00 -0.60 14.87
C ARG A 215 11.26 -0.14 15.58
N ASP A 216 12.07 -1.12 15.96
CA ASP A 216 13.43 -0.87 16.44
C ASP A 216 14.27 -0.22 15.32
N GLN A 217 15.17 0.69 15.70
CA GLN A 217 16.03 1.41 14.78
C GLN A 217 16.86 0.46 13.90
N LYS A 218 17.26 -0.71 14.40
CA LYS A 218 18.03 -1.69 13.61
C LYS A 218 17.25 -2.20 12.40
N TYR A 219 15.91 -2.22 12.45
CA TYR A 219 15.07 -2.64 11.32
C TYR A 219 14.83 -1.52 10.31
N MET A 220 15.14 -0.28 10.69
CA MET A 220 15.01 0.93 9.87
C MET A 220 16.37 1.46 9.41
N ASP A 221 17.37 0.57 9.32
CA ASP A 221 18.73 0.88 8.89
C ASP A 221 19.18 -0.07 7.79
N PHE A 222 19.77 0.50 6.73
CA PHE A 222 20.24 -0.24 5.57
C PHE A 222 21.36 -1.21 5.96
N TRP A 223 22.35 -0.75 6.74
CA TRP A 223 23.53 -1.52 7.09
C TRP A 223 23.20 -2.71 7.99
N SER A 224 22.32 -2.48 8.95
CA SER A 224 21.78 -3.52 9.83
C SER A 224 21.03 -4.59 9.04
N ARG A 225 20.24 -4.20 8.01
CA ARG A 225 19.57 -5.15 7.12
C ARG A 225 20.56 -5.99 6.31
N ILE A 226 21.55 -5.36 5.68
CA ILE A 226 22.58 -6.07 4.91
C ILE A 226 23.39 -7.00 5.80
N SER A 227 23.76 -6.55 7.00
CA SER A 227 24.47 -7.36 7.99
C SER A 227 23.67 -8.61 8.41
N ALA A 228 22.37 -8.44 8.71
CA ALA A 228 21.47 -9.54 9.03
C ALA A 228 21.33 -10.54 7.86
N LEU A 229 21.18 -10.04 6.64
CA LEU A 229 21.09 -10.88 5.43
C LEU A 229 22.40 -11.64 5.17
N LYS A 230 23.56 -10.99 5.38
CA LYS A 230 24.88 -11.62 5.27
C LYS A 230 25.09 -12.70 6.30
N GLY A 231 24.70 -12.47 7.55
CA GLY A 231 24.71 -13.49 8.60
C GLY A 231 23.84 -14.69 8.25
N LEU A 232 22.64 -14.46 7.69
CA LEU A 232 21.74 -15.52 7.23
C LEU A 232 22.36 -16.35 6.09
N LEU A 233 22.90 -15.71 5.05
CA LEU A 233 23.52 -16.41 3.92
C LEU A 233 24.79 -17.15 4.34
N GLY A 234 25.59 -16.59 5.25
CA GLY A 234 26.75 -17.29 5.82
C GLY A 234 26.35 -18.53 6.64
N GLN A 235 25.17 -18.52 7.29
CA GLN A 235 24.63 -19.72 7.94
C GLN A 235 24.15 -20.75 6.92
N ALA A 236 23.52 -20.31 5.82
CA ALA A 236 23.16 -21.21 4.73
C ALA A 236 24.40 -21.88 4.11
N ALA A 237 25.48 -21.11 3.89
CA ALA A 237 26.74 -21.63 3.36
C ALA A 237 27.32 -22.78 4.22
N LYS A 238 27.17 -22.69 5.55
CA LYS A 238 27.65 -23.73 6.49
C LYS A 238 26.87 -25.04 6.40
N LEU A 239 25.67 -25.05 5.80
CA LEU A 239 24.89 -26.28 5.56
C LEU A 239 25.49 -27.12 4.41
N GLY A 240 26.42 -26.56 3.64
CA GLY A 240 27.14 -27.24 2.57
C GLY A 240 26.30 -27.44 1.30
N VAL A 241 26.76 -28.36 0.44
CA VAL A 241 26.14 -28.59 -0.88
C VAL A 241 24.65 -28.91 -0.75
N GLY A 242 23.83 -28.21 -1.54
CA GLY A 242 22.37 -28.36 -1.52
C GLY A 242 21.66 -27.43 -0.53
N ALA A 243 22.39 -26.55 0.17
CA ALA A 243 21.81 -25.48 0.96
C ALA A 243 20.88 -24.60 0.11
N THR A 244 19.64 -24.44 0.56
CA THR A 244 18.63 -23.65 -0.15
C THR A 244 18.02 -22.59 0.76
N VAL A 245 18.00 -21.33 0.30
CA VAL A 245 17.31 -20.23 0.98
C VAL A 245 16.08 -19.85 0.15
N VAL A 246 14.90 -19.94 0.74
CA VAL A 246 13.64 -19.63 0.07
C VAL A 246 13.06 -18.34 0.66
N PHE A 247 12.74 -17.40 -0.20
CA PHE A 247 12.09 -16.15 0.12
C PHE A 247 10.68 -16.13 -0.48
N PRO A 248 9.63 -16.50 0.29
CA PRO A 248 8.27 -16.12 -0.04
C PRO A 248 8.17 -14.59 -0.06
N CYS A 249 7.84 -14.05 -1.22
CA CYS A 249 8.03 -12.63 -1.48
C CYS A 249 6.86 -12.03 -2.27
N PHE A 250 6.43 -10.82 -1.89
CA PHE A 250 5.51 -10.05 -2.71
C PHE A 250 6.22 -9.62 -3.99
N THR A 251 5.65 -9.95 -5.14
CA THR A 251 6.29 -9.70 -6.45
C THR A 251 6.50 -8.21 -6.72
N LEU A 252 5.63 -7.34 -6.17
CA LEU A 252 5.70 -5.90 -6.34
C LEU A 252 6.51 -5.25 -5.21
N GLN A 253 7.50 -4.42 -5.57
CA GLN A 253 8.47 -3.72 -4.72
C GLN A 253 9.41 -4.63 -3.92
N ARG A 254 8.87 -5.52 -3.09
CA ARG A 254 9.64 -6.32 -2.13
C ARG A 254 10.69 -7.19 -2.82
N MET A 255 10.30 -7.83 -3.91
CA MET A 255 11.19 -8.67 -4.71
C MET A 255 12.33 -7.86 -5.31
N GLN A 256 12.05 -6.65 -5.80
CA GLN A 256 13.06 -5.78 -6.38
C GLN A 256 14.04 -5.27 -5.32
N GLU A 257 13.56 -4.90 -4.13
CA GLU A 257 14.41 -4.55 -2.98
C GLU A 257 15.33 -5.70 -2.58
N LEU A 258 14.79 -6.92 -2.48
CA LEU A 258 15.56 -8.11 -2.12
C LEU A 258 16.62 -8.46 -3.18
N VAL A 259 16.27 -8.39 -4.47
CA VAL A 259 17.22 -8.63 -5.57
C VAL A 259 18.35 -7.60 -5.53
N MET A 260 18.06 -6.33 -5.25
CA MET A 260 19.06 -5.27 -5.11
C MET A 260 19.98 -5.53 -3.90
N ASP A 261 19.43 -5.86 -2.74
CA ASP A 261 20.20 -6.16 -1.53
C ASP A 261 21.09 -7.39 -1.72
N LEU A 262 20.60 -8.44 -2.40
CA LEU A 262 21.38 -9.63 -2.74
C LEU A 262 22.52 -9.32 -3.71
N HIS A 263 22.27 -8.49 -4.73
CA HIS A 263 23.34 -8.02 -5.63
C HIS A 263 24.41 -7.27 -4.85
N TYR A 264 24.01 -6.28 -4.04
CA TYR A 264 24.95 -5.50 -3.23
C TYR A 264 25.79 -6.41 -2.33
N LEU A 265 25.13 -7.32 -1.62
CA LEU A 265 25.80 -8.23 -0.70
C LEU A 265 26.79 -9.13 -1.44
N LEU A 266 26.36 -9.81 -2.50
CA LEU A 266 27.14 -10.84 -3.17
C LEU A 266 28.26 -10.26 -4.06
N ASP A 267 28.06 -9.08 -4.63
CA ASP A 267 28.99 -8.52 -5.63
C ASP A 267 29.82 -7.33 -5.13
N VAL A 268 29.31 -6.59 -4.14
CA VAL A 268 29.95 -5.39 -3.61
C VAL A 268 30.51 -5.62 -2.19
N ALA A 269 29.73 -6.21 -1.29
CA ALA A 269 30.06 -6.26 0.14
C ALA A 269 30.73 -7.57 0.61
N LEU A 270 30.72 -8.63 -0.19
CA LEU A 270 31.32 -9.92 0.15
C LEU A 270 32.84 -9.85 0.02
N THR A 271 33.57 -10.06 1.12
CA THR A 271 35.04 -10.01 1.09
C THR A 271 35.63 -11.29 0.48
N PRO A 272 36.89 -11.27 0.01
CA PRO A 272 37.57 -12.48 -0.48
C PRO A 272 37.62 -13.63 0.54
N ASP A 273 37.87 -13.33 1.83
CA ASP A 273 37.96 -14.33 2.90
C ASP A 273 36.60 -14.97 3.20
N GLU A 274 35.54 -14.16 3.22
CA GLU A 274 34.18 -14.66 3.39
C GLU A 274 33.74 -15.48 2.19
N ARG A 275 34.07 -15.01 0.97
CA ARG A 275 33.84 -15.76 -0.26
C ARG A 275 34.51 -17.13 -0.19
N GLN A 276 35.76 -17.21 0.27
CA GLN A 276 36.46 -18.48 0.45
C GLN A 276 35.81 -19.35 1.53
N THR A 277 35.34 -18.75 2.62
CA THR A 277 34.64 -19.47 3.70
C THR A 277 33.31 -20.04 3.23
N TRP A 278 32.56 -19.30 2.42
CA TRP A 278 31.28 -19.72 1.86
C TRP A 278 31.46 -20.72 0.70
N PHE A 279 32.71 -20.95 0.31
CA PHE A 279 33.12 -21.78 -0.83
C PHE A 279 34.20 -22.78 -0.39
N PRO A 280 33.85 -23.86 0.34
CA PRO A 280 34.84 -24.83 0.77
C PRO A 280 35.44 -25.52 -0.46
N SER A 281 36.74 -25.33 -0.68
CA SER A 281 37.46 -25.75 -1.91
C SER A 281 37.69 -27.26 -2.03
N ALA A 282 37.08 -28.10 -1.19
CA ALA A 282 37.32 -29.54 -1.20
C ALA A 282 36.35 -30.27 -2.13
N GLY A 283 36.73 -30.37 -3.41
CA GLY A 283 36.15 -31.32 -4.37
C GLY A 283 34.86 -30.91 -5.08
N SER A 284 34.40 -29.65 -4.99
CA SER A 284 33.19 -29.22 -5.70
C SER A 284 33.49 -28.65 -7.09
N GLU A 285 32.78 -29.11 -8.11
CA GLU A 285 32.69 -28.50 -9.44
C GLU A 285 32.05 -27.08 -9.44
N ALA A 286 31.74 -26.52 -8.27
CA ALA A 286 31.10 -25.22 -8.11
C ALA A 286 31.95 -24.08 -8.68
N ARG A 287 31.30 -23.06 -9.27
CA ARG A 287 31.97 -21.88 -9.87
C ARG A 287 31.43 -20.53 -9.36
N LEU A 288 30.36 -20.54 -8.56
CA LEU A 288 29.67 -19.36 -8.04
C LEU A 288 29.33 -19.54 -6.55
N VAL A 289 29.23 -18.43 -5.81
CA VAL A 289 28.79 -18.42 -4.41
C VAL A 289 27.30 -18.72 -4.33
N ALA A 290 26.49 -18.09 -5.19
CA ALA A 290 25.04 -18.25 -5.16
C ALA A 290 24.42 -18.40 -6.56
N GLU A 291 23.35 -19.18 -6.62
CA GLU A 291 22.39 -19.22 -7.72
C GLU A 291 21.10 -18.56 -7.25
N ILE A 292 20.65 -17.48 -7.90
CA ILE A 292 19.39 -16.81 -7.58
C ILE A 292 18.35 -17.14 -8.65
N LEU A 293 17.27 -17.78 -8.23
CA LEU A 293 16.10 -18.07 -9.04
C LEU A 293 14.94 -17.17 -8.59
N VAL A 294 14.46 -16.32 -9.49
CA VAL A 294 13.23 -15.53 -9.29
C VAL A 294 12.10 -16.23 -10.04
N ASP A 295 11.21 -16.89 -9.29
CA ASP A 295 10.09 -17.66 -9.85
C ASP A 295 8.76 -16.93 -9.61
N SER A 296 8.42 -16.05 -10.54
CA SER A 296 7.13 -15.38 -10.58
C SER A 296 6.88 -14.79 -11.98
N PRO A 297 5.77 -15.14 -12.66
CA PRO A 297 5.44 -14.60 -13.99
C PRO A 297 5.39 -13.07 -14.02
N LEU A 298 4.86 -12.46 -12.94
CA LEU A 298 4.76 -11.02 -12.78
C LEU A 298 6.12 -10.35 -12.51
N ALA A 299 7.10 -11.07 -11.98
CA ALA A 299 8.39 -10.50 -11.60
C ALA A 299 9.11 -9.86 -12.78
N ARG A 300 9.08 -10.51 -13.95
CA ARG A 300 9.69 -9.99 -15.16
C ARG A 300 8.93 -8.77 -15.70
N LYS A 301 7.60 -8.80 -15.66
CA LYS A 301 6.75 -7.68 -16.12
C LYS A 301 6.97 -6.45 -15.23
N TYR A 302 6.94 -6.61 -13.91
CA TYR A 302 7.24 -5.52 -12.97
C TYR A 302 8.70 -5.09 -13.07
N GLY A 303 9.64 -6.03 -13.18
CA GLY A 303 11.05 -5.73 -13.36
C GLY A 303 11.32 -4.79 -14.55
N ALA A 304 10.63 -5.00 -15.67
CA ALA A 304 10.71 -4.10 -16.82
C ALA A 304 10.22 -2.67 -16.52
N VAL A 305 9.15 -2.53 -15.75
CA VAL A 305 8.69 -1.20 -15.31
C VAL A 305 9.70 -0.55 -14.37
N TYR A 306 10.27 -1.31 -13.42
CA TYR A 306 11.30 -0.79 -12.50
C TYR A 306 12.55 -0.35 -13.24
N ALA A 307 13.07 -1.20 -14.14
CA ALA A 307 14.22 -0.87 -14.99
C ALA A 307 14.00 0.45 -15.73
N LYS A 308 12.85 0.61 -16.40
CA LYS A 308 12.51 1.81 -17.16
C LYS A 308 12.35 3.05 -16.29
N GLN A 309 11.68 2.94 -15.15
CA GLN A 309 11.30 4.11 -14.34
C GLN A 309 12.41 4.56 -13.37
N LEU A 310 13.28 3.66 -12.92
CA LEU A 310 14.38 4.01 -12.01
C LEU A 310 15.53 4.72 -12.73
N VAL A 311 15.70 4.51 -14.04
CA VAL A 311 16.69 5.26 -14.86
C VAL A 311 16.15 6.62 -15.35
N ARG A 312 14.88 6.92 -15.11
CA ARG A 312 14.25 8.17 -15.51
C ARG A 312 14.85 9.33 -14.70
N SER A 313 15.28 10.37 -15.41
CA SER A 313 15.83 11.59 -14.81
C SER A 313 14.92 12.80 -15.04
N ARG A 314 15.04 13.78 -14.15
CA ARG A 314 14.43 15.10 -14.27
C ARG A 314 15.24 15.98 -15.23
N PRO A 315 14.69 17.11 -15.72
CA PRO A 315 15.44 18.06 -16.55
C PRO A 315 16.74 18.58 -15.90
N ASN A 316 16.83 18.59 -14.57
CA ASN A 316 18.03 18.97 -13.82
C ASN A 316 19.03 17.82 -13.60
N GLY A 317 18.87 16.68 -14.28
CA GLY A 317 19.74 15.51 -14.20
C GLY A 317 19.53 14.62 -12.96
N ARG A 318 18.77 15.07 -11.95
CA ARG A 318 18.52 14.25 -10.75
C ARG A 318 17.58 13.08 -11.06
N PRO A 319 17.74 11.91 -10.42
CA PRO A 319 16.83 10.80 -10.61
C PRO A 319 15.39 11.15 -10.24
N PHE A 320 14.43 10.64 -11.01
CA PHE A 320 13.01 10.92 -10.82
C PHE A 320 12.44 10.13 -9.63
N TYR A 321 12.54 8.81 -9.68
CA TYR A 321 12.09 7.87 -8.63
C TYR A 321 13.22 7.28 -7.79
N ARG A 322 14.39 7.04 -8.40
CA ARG A 322 15.50 6.33 -7.78
C ARG A 322 16.08 7.10 -6.61
N ASN A 323 16.29 6.39 -5.50
CA ASN A 323 16.98 6.84 -4.31
C ASN A 323 18.37 7.37 -4.64
N ALA A 324 18.65 8.64 -4.34
CA ALA A 324 19.97 9.23 -4.53
C ALA A 324 21.08 8.51 -3.72
N ALA A 325 20.74 7.92 -2.56
CA ALA A 325 21.69 7.16 -1.77
C ALA A 325 22.07 5.81 -2.40
N LEU A 326 21.36 5.36 -3.44
CA LEU A 326 21.74 4.13 -4.14
C LEU A 326 23.09 4.28 -4.84
N GLN A 327 23.40 5.46 -5.38
CA GLN A 327 24.66 5.70 -6.09
C GLN A 327 25.89 5.48 -5.20
N SER A 328 25.82 5.83 -3.91
CA SER A 328 26.94 5.58 -2.98
C SER A 328 27.05 4.12 -2.56
N ARG A 329 26.05 3.28 -2.87
CA ARG A 329 26.00 1.86 -2.51
C ARG A 329 26.46 0.96 -3.66
N ILE A 330 26.46 1.43 -4.90
CA ILE A 330 26.92 0.64 -6.05
C ILE A 330 28.12 1.32 -6.70
N PRO A 331 29.17 0.56 -7.05
CA PRO A 331 30.32 1.14 -7.74
C PRO A 331 29.93 1.61 -9.15
N GLY A 332 30.56 2.70 -9.59
CA GLY A 332 30.42 3.20 -10.96
C GLY A 332 29.77 4.58 -11.09
N THR A 333 29.49 4.99 -12.32
CA THR A 333 28.78 6.23 -12.68
C THR A 333 27.26 6.06 -12.55
N GLU A 334 26.50 7.16 -12.66
CA GLU A 334 25.03 7.13 -12.67
C GLU A 334 24.45 6.32 -13.85
N GLU A 335 25.18 6.32 -14.97
CA GLU A 335 24.86 5.56 -16.19
C GLU A 335 25.10 4.07 -15.98
N GLU A 336 26.24 3.69 -15.39
CA GLU A 336 26.54 2.31 -15.02
C GLU A 336 25.55 1.76 -14.00
N ALA A 337 25.15 2.59 -13.02
CA ALA A 337 24.09 2.27 -12.08
C ALA A 337 22.74 2.02 -12.78
N GLY A 338 22.41 2.81 -13.81
CA GLY A 338 21.20 2.60 -14.60
C GLY A 338 21.23 1.32 -15.44
N ALA A 339 22.38 1.02 -16.05
CA ALA A 339 22.60 -0.22 -16.79
C ALA A 339 22.51 -1.45 -15.86
N LEU A 340 23.09 -1.37 -14.67
CA LEU A 340 22.98 -2.41 -13.65
C LEU A 340 21.53 -2.70 -13.27
N LEU A 341 20.74 -1.67 -12.96
CA LEU A 341 19.33 -1.84 -12.60
C LEU A 341 18.52 -2.48 -13.73
N THR A 342 18.82 -2.10 -14.98
CA THR A 342 18.20 -2.72 -16.15
C THR A 342 18.52 -4.20 -16.22
N THR A 343 19.79 -4.57 -16.04
CA THR A 343 20.24 -5.97 -16.05
C THR A 343 19.68 -6.78 -14.87
N LEU A 344 19.59 -6.21 -13.67
CA LEU A 344 19.07 -6.92 -12.49
C LEU A 344 17.57 -7.25 -12.60
N PHE A 345 16.78 -6.34 -13.19
CA PHE A 345 15.33 -6.49 -13.27
C PHE A 345 14.84 -7.03 -14.62
N CYS A 346 15.68 -6.95 -15.65
CA CYS A 346 15.47 -7.52 -16.98
C CYS A 346 16.74 -8.24 -17.47
N PRO A 347 17.19 -9.30 -16.79
CA PRO A 347 18.42 -9.97 -17.19
C PRO A 347 18.28 -10.57 -18.59
N PRO A 348 19.29 -10.42 -19.48
CA PRO A 348 19.36 -11.23 -20.68
C PRO A 348 19.42 -12.71 -20.27
N GLY A 349 18.65 -13.57 -20.94
CA GLY A 349 18.38 -14.93 -20.48
C GLY A 349 19.65 -15.75 -20.17
N GLY A 350 19.67 -16.43 -19.02
CA GLY A 350 20.56 -17.55 -18.73
C GLY A 350 22.03 -17.26 -18.42
N SER A 351 22.45 -16.02 -18.14
CA SER A 351 23.87 -15.70 -17.93
C SER A 351 24.24 -15.31 -16.50
N LYS A 352 25.54 -15.41 -16.19
CA LYS A 352 26.17 -14.90 -14.96
C LYS A 352 25.89 -13.39 -14.83
N GLN A 353 25.23 -12.98 -13.74
CA GLN A 353 24.77 -11.59 -13.56
C GLN A 353 25.74 -10.76 -12.71
N GLY A 354 26.52 -11.40 -11.83
CA GLY A 354 27.59 -10.74 -11.06
C GLY A 354 28.83 -11.62 -10.95
N ARG A 355 29.88 -11.13 -10.31
CA ARG A 355 31.16 -11.86 -10.11
C ARG A 355 30.95 -13.16 -9.36
N ASN A 356 30.06 -13.14 -8.37
CA ASN A 356 29.85 -14.22 -7.41
C ASN A 356 28.53 -14.99 -7.57
N TYR A 357 27.64 -14.60 -8.49
CA TYR A 357 26.32 -15.22 -8.60
C TYR A 357 25.73 -15.22 -10.02
N SER A 358 24.80 -16.14 -10.24
CA SER A 358 23.86 -16.13 -11.37
C SER A 358 22.48 -15.68 -10.90
N LEU A 359 21.73 -15.01 -11.77
CA LEU A 359 20.35 -14.63 -11.50
C LEU A 359 19.49 -14.93 -12.74
N SER A 360 18.40 -15.66 -12.53
CA SER A 360 17.48 -16.07 -13.58
C SER A 360 16.04 -15.79 -13.18
N TYR A 361 15.25 -15.28 -14.14
CA TYR A 361 13.79 -15.18 -14.06
C TYR A 361 13.09 -16.29 -14.85
N THR A 362 13.87 -17.21 -15.43
CA THR A 362 13.40 -18.37 -16.17
C THR A 362 13.82 -19.62 -15.43
N ILE A 363 12.89 -20.58 -15.30
CA ILE A 363 13.21 -21.91 -14.78
C ILE A 363 13.88 -22.67 -15.92
N ASP A 364 15.18 -22.46 -16.09
CA ASP A 364 15.97 -23.45 -16.79
C ASP A 364 16.38 -24.51 -15.76
N GLY A 365 16.07 -25.78 -16.04
CA GLY A 365 16.30 -26.89 -15.12
C GLY A 365 17.78 -27.24 -14.94
N SER A 366 18.66 -26.52 -15.63
CA SER A 366 20.11 -26.65 -15.51
C SER A 366 20.56 -26.15 -14.14
N ARG A 367 20.90 -27.08 -13.25
CA ARG A 367 21.53 -26.74 -11.96
C ARG A 367 22.84 -26.02 -12.25
N THR A 368 22.97 -24.77 -11.81
CA THR A 368 24.29 -24.17 -11.73
C THR A 368 25.04 -24.74 -10.53
N ASN A 369 26.36 -24.83 -10.66
CA ASN A 369 27.21 -25.36 -9.62
C ASN A 369 27.54 -24.23 -8.62
N ALA A 370 26.57 -23.88 -7.78
CA ALA A 370 26.69 -22.82 -6.78
C ALA A 370 26.71 -23.38 -5.36
N ALA A 371 27.40 -22.70 -4.43
CA ALA A 371 27.46 -23.13 -3.04
C ALA A 371 26.10 -23.03 -2.33
N ILE A 372 25.31 -22.00 -2.65
CA ILE A 372 23.98 -21.77 -2.10
C ILE A 372 22.98 -21.57 -3.25
N ARG A 373 21.80 -22.17 -3.13
CA ARG A 373 20.66 -21.87 -3.99
C ARG A 373 19.72 -20.90 -3.27
N ILE A 374 19.34 -19.82 -3.93
CA ILE A 374 18.39 -18.81 -3.44
C ILE A 374 17.17 -18.82 -4.34
N VAL A 375 16.00 -19.08 -3.78
CA VAL A 375 14.71 -19.07 -4.51
C VAL A 375 13.87 -17.92 -3.99
N ILE A 376 13.47 -17.01 -4.86
CA ILE A 376 12.57 -15.90 -4.56
C ILE A 376 11.28 -16.13 -5.34
N ALA A 377 10.17 -16.39 -4.66
CA ALA A 377 8.93 -16.78 -5.31
C ALA A 377 7.71 -16.10 -4.69
N GLY A 378 6.73 -15.78 -5.54
CA GLY A 378 5.41 -15.31 -5.09
C GLY A 378 4.45 -16.48 -4.83
N ALA A 379 3.46 -16.36 -3.94
CA ALA A 379 3.00 -15.14 -3.26
C ALA A 379 3.59 -14.93 -1.85
N GLY A 380 3.72 -13.68 -1.41
CA GLY A 380 4.40 -13.32 -0.15
C GLY A 380 3.78 -13.83 1.16
N MET A 381 2.49 -14.21 1.14
CA MET A 381 1.80 -14.82 2.30
C MET A 381 1.68 -16.34 2.21
N CYS A 382 2.32 -16.94 1.19
CA CYS A 382 2.33 -18.38 0.93
C CYS A 382 0.94 -19.03 0.71
N ASN A 383 -0.09 -18.23 0.43
CA ASN A 383 -1.48 -18.67 0.20
C ASN A 383 -1.74 -19.18 -1.22
N GLY A 384 -0.75 -19.07 -2.11
CA GLY A 384 -0.85 -19.48 -3.50
C GLY A 384 0.40 -19.12 -4.30
N GLY A 385 0.30 -19.26 -5.62
CA GLY A 385 1.41 -19.00 -6.54
C GLY A 385 2.53 -20.05 -6.47
N ARG A 386 3.62 -19.77 -7.19
CA ARG A 386 4.77 -20.67 -7.41
C ARG A 386 5.46 -21.08 -6.11
N VAL A 387 5.49 -20.21 -5.10
CA VAL A 387 6.12 -20.49 -3.81
C VAL A 387 5.51 -21.69 -3.10
N THR A 388 4.22 -21.98 -3.33
CA THR A 388 3.53 -23.11 -2.70
C THR A 388 4.20 -24.43 -3.07
N GLU A 389 4.59 -24.60 -4.33
CA GLU A 389 5.26 -25.81 -4.81
C GLU A 389 6.69 -25.90 -4.29
N HIS A 390 7.41 -24.78 -4.24
CA HIS A 390 8.74 -24.74 -3.62
C HIS A 390 8.68 -25.14 -2.15
N LEU A 391 7.73 -24.59 -1.38
CA LEU A 391 7.59 -24.87 0.05
C LEU A 391 7.24 -26.34 0.32
N LYS A 392 6.32 -26.95 -0.44
CA LYS A 392 5.99 -28.39 -0.33
C LYS A 392 7.23 -29.27 -0.44
N ASN A 393 8.11 -28.95 -1.38
CA ASN A 393 9.31 -29.75 -1.67
C ASN A 393 10.49 -29.44 -0.74
N LEU A 394 10.59 -28.20 -0.22
CA LEU A 394 11.78 -27.74 0.50
C LEU A 394 11.61 -27.69 2.02
N LEU A 395 10.37 -27.56 2.53
CA LEU A 395 10.08 -27.60 3.97
C LEU A 395 10.58 -28.91 4.65
N PRO A 396 10.61 -30.08 3.98
CA PRO A 396 11.13 -31.29 4.59
C PRO A 396 12.64 -31.41 4.74
N SER A 397 13.42 -30.46 4.21
CA SER A 397 14.88 -30.53 4.23
C SER A 397 15.47 -29.66 5.34
N GLU A 398 16.33 -30.25 6.18
CA GLU A 398 17.16 -29.55 7.17
C GLU A 398 18.18 -28.58 6.54
N ARG A 399 18.45 -28.72 5.24
CA ARG A 399 19.33 -27.81 4.47
C ARG A 399 18.60 -26.59 3.92
N THR A 400 17.31 -26.43 4.23
CA THR A 400 16.49 -25.32 3.78
C THR A 400 16.31 -24.28 4.87
N ILE A 401 16.43 -23.01 4.48
CA ILE A 401 16.04 -21.87 5.29
C ILE A 401 14.93 -21.10 4.59
N VAL A 402 13.77 -20.97 5.21
CA VAL A 402 12.66 -20.14 4.71
C VAL A 402 12.69 -18.78 5.41
N VAL A 403 12.64 -17.72 4.62
CA VAL A 403 12.81 -16.34 5.09
C VAL A 403 11.58 -15.51 4.72
N LEU A 404 10.78 -15.16 5.73
CA LEU A 404 9.59 -14.33 5.53
C LEU A 404 10.01 -12.86 5.39
N THR A 405 9.57 -12.18 4.33
CA THR A 405 10.02 -10.81 4.00
C THR A 405 8.89 -9.77 3.99
N GLY A 406 7.67 -10.16 4.35
CA GLY A 406 6.52 -9.26 4.33
C GLY A 406 5.49 -9.63 5.39
N TYR A 407 4.44 -8.81 5.48
CA TYR A 407 3.32 -9.05 6.37
C TYR A 407 2.66 -10.41 6.07
N GLN A 408 2.26 -11.10 7.14
CA GLN A 408 1.62 -12.41 7.09
C GLN A 408 0.25 -12.28 7.75
N GLY A 409 -0.81 -12.25 6.94
CA GLY A 409 -2.19 -12.09 7.41
C GLY A 409 -2.65 -13.29 8.24
N ALA A 410 -3.50 -13.05 9.23
CA ALA A 410 -4.08 -14.11 10.05
C ALA A 410 -4.79 -15.17 9.16
N GLY A 411 -4.64 -16.44 9.51
CA GLY A 411 -5.23 -17.56 8.75
C GLY A 411 -4.49 -17.95 7.47
N THR A 412 -3.39 -17.28 7.11
CA THR A 412 -2.57 -17.67 5.95
C THR A 412 -1.51 -18.73 6.31
N PRO A 413 -1.03 -19.53 5.33
CA PRO A 413 0.05 -20.48 5.57
C PRO A 413 1.34 -19.79 6.06
N GLY A 414 1.61 -18.59 5.54
CA GLY A 414 2.74 -17.79 5.96
C GLY A 414 2.65 -17.28 7.41
N ALA A 415 1.44 -17.08 7.96
CA ALA A 415 1.28 -16.80 9.39
C ALA A 415 1.68 -17.99 10.27
N GLU A 416 1.49 -19.22 9.79
CA GLU A 416 1.93 -20.42 10.51
C GLU A 416 3.45 -20.55 10.51
N LEU A 417 4.07 -20.30 9.35
CA LEU A 417 5.53 -20.19 9.25
C LEU A 417 6.07 -19.11 10.19
N LYS A 418 5.38 -17.97 10.29
CA LYS A 418 5.76 -16.90 11.22
C LYS A 418 5.67 -17.34 12.68
N ARG A 419 4.61 -18.06 13.08
CA ARG A 419 4.54 -18.67 14.43
C ARG A 419 5.70 -19.63 14.66
N ARG A 420 6.06 -20.42 13.64
CA ARG A 420 7.18 -21.37 13.71
C ARG A 420 8.56 -20.71 13.81
N ALA A 421 8.73 -19.53 13.22
CA ALA A 421 9.95 -18.73 13.38
C ALA A 421 10.17 -18.28 14.84
N VAL A 422 9.10 -18.16 15.63
CA VAL A 422 9.16 -17.84 17.07
C VAL A 422 9.23 -19.12 17.92
N ASN A 423 8.45 -20.14 17.57
CA ASN A 423 8.41 -21.42 18.26
C ASN A 423 8.49 -22.57 17.24
N ALA A 424 9.65 -23.20 17.12
CA ALA A 424 9.89 -24.27 16.14
C ALA A 424 8.93 -25.48 16.27
N ALA A 425 8.30 -25.68 17.44
CA ALA A 425 7.32 -26.73 17.67
C ALA A 425 5.88 -26.37 17.21
N ALA A 426 5.64 -25.12 16.80
CA ALA A 426 4.34 -24.68 16.33
C ALA A 426 3.85 -25.53 15.14
N VAL A 427 2.61 -26.00 15.25
CA VAL A 427 1.98 -26.86 14.24
C VAL A 427 1.63 -26.04 13.01
N ILE A 428 1.92 -26.63 11.85
CA ILE A 428 1.45 -26.19 10.53
C ILE A 428 0.25 -27.07 10.17
N ASP A 429 -0.83 -26.46 9.72
CA ASP A 429 -2.02 -27.15 9.25
C ASP A 429 -1.66 -27.99 8.01
N PRO A 430 -1.82 -29.33 8.08
CA PRO A 430 -1.58 -30.21 6.94
C PRO A 430 -2.42 -29.86 5.71
N ALA A 431 -3.54 -29.15 5.85
CA ALA A 431 -4.38 -28.71 4.72
C ALA A 431 -3.65 -27.81 3.73
N PHE A 432 -2.60 -27.08 4.15
CA PHE A 432 -1.89 -26.15 3.25
C PHE A 432 -0.91 -26.84 2.30
N TRP A 433 -0.13 -27.80 2.80
CA TRP A 433 0.95 -28.42 2.03
C TRP A 433 0.96 -29.95 2.04
N ALA A 434 -0.04 -30.59 2.66
CA ALA A 434 -0.09 -32.03 2.90
C ALA A 434 1.17 -32.56 3.63
N LEU A 435 1.73 -31.73 4.51
CA LEU A 435 2.88 -32.06 5.35
C LEU A 435 2.42 -32.22 6.80
N SER A 436 2.81 -33.32 7.42
CA SER A 436 2.71 -33.48 8.88
C SER A 436 3.76 -32.61 9.58
N ASN A 437 3.51 -32.23 10.84
CA ASN A 437 4.42 -31.32 11.56
C ASN A 437 5.86 -31.89 11.70
N GLY A 438 5.99 -33.21 11.87
CA GLY A 438 7.28 -33.90 11.95
C GLY A 438 8.04 -33.95 10.62
N GLN A 439 7.36 -33.70 9.50
CA GLN A 439 8.01 -33.62 8.19
C GLN A 439 8.64 -32.25 7.95
N VAL A 440 8.33 -31.20 8.71
CA VAL A 440 8.91 -29.88 8.46
C VAL A 440 10.22 -29.72 9.22
N GLN A 441 11.33 -29.77 8.50
CA GLN A 441 12.69 -29.70 9.04
C GLN A 441 13.41 -28.39 8.70
N ALA A 442 12.90 -27.64 7.71
CA ALA A 442 13.46 -26.37 7.31
C ALA A 442 13.46 -25.35 8.46
N ARG A 443 14.52 -24.55 8.54
CA ARG A 443 14.61 -23.45 9.51
C ARG A 443 13.79 -22.26 9.00
N ILE A 444 12.91 -21.72 9.83
CA ILE A 444 12.09 -20.56 9.48
C ILE A 444 12.62 -19.31 10.19
N VAL A 445 12.77 -18.20 9.45
CA VAL A 445 13.27 -16.92 9.97
C VAL A 445 12.38 -15.78 9.49
N ASP A 446 12.08 -14.82 10.35
CA ASP A 446 11.28 -13.64 10.02
C ASP A 446 12.15 -12.39 9.80
N PHE A 447 12.14 -11.88 8.57
CA PHE A 447 12.80 -10.64 8.14
C PHE A 447 11.77 -9.54 7.78
N SER A 448 10.48 -9.73 8.07
CA SER A 448 9.41 -8.83 7.67
C SER A 448 9.56 -7.40 8.22
N ASP A 449 10.22 -7.21 9.37
CA ASP A 449 10.53 -5.88 9.91
C ASP A 449 11.53 -5.11 9.06
N TYR A 450 12.63 -5.76 8.65
CA TYR A 450 13.69 -5.17 7.80
C TYR A 450 13.16 -4.75 6.43
N PHE A 451 12.21 -5.53 5.93
CA PHE A 451 11.59 -5.34 4.65
C PHE A 451 10.13 -4.91 4.83
N SER A 452 9.80 -4.03 5.77
CA SER A 452 8.48 -3.40 5.77
C SER A 452 8.47 -2.22 4.79
N GLY A 453 7.45 -2.15 3.91
CA GLY A 453 7.27 -1.07 2.93
C GLY A 453 6.50 0.13 3.46
N HIS A 454 5.83 0.00 4.61
CA HIS A 454 5.08 1.09 5.22
C HIS A 454 5.92 1.85 6.25
N ALA A 455 5.55 3.11 6.46
CA ALA A 455 5.91 3.86 7.66
C ALA A 455 5.37 3.14 8.90
N ASP A 456 6.13 3.19 9.99
CA ASP A 456 5.65 2.74 11.30
C ASP A 456 4.87 3.87 11.98
N ARG A 457 4.43 3.64 13.22
CA ARG A 457 3.69 4.65 13.98
C ARG A 457 4.42 5.99 14.03
N ASN A 458 5.72 6.02 14.27
CA ASN A 458 6.50 7.26 14.30
C ASN A 458 6.57 7.93 12.93
N GLY A 459 6.80 7.16 11.86
CA GLY A 459 6.77 7.68 10.49
C GLY A 459 5.42 8.27 10.09
N LEU A 460 4.31 7.67 10.54
CA LEU A 460 2.95 8.19 10.34
C LEU A 460 2.71 9.47 11.15
N LEU A 461 3.16 9.53 12.41
CA LEU A 461 3.09 10.75 13.22
C LEU A 461 3.91 11.89 12.59
N ASP A 462 5.10 11.60 12.07
CA ASP A 462 5.92 12.58 11.38
C ASP A 462 5.24 13.07 10.09
N PHE A 463 4.64 12.16 9.31
CA PHE A 463 3.88 12.55 8.12
C PHE A 463 2.75 13.54 8.43
N LEU A 464 2.05 13.32 9.55
CA LEU A 464 0.93 14.16 9.97
C LEU A 464 1.38 15.48 10.63
N MET A 465 2.42 15.44 11.46
CA MET A 465 2.67 16.49 12.44
C MET A 465 3.99 17.24 12.22
N ARG A 466 5.03 16.63 11.65
CA ARG A 466 6.36 17.25 11.57
C ARG A 466 6.33 18.47 10.64
N LYS A 467 6.88 19.59 11.10
CA LYS A 467 7.21 20.74 10.27
C LYS A 467 8.54 20.48 9.57
N ASN A 468 8.52 20.50 8.25
CA ASN A 468 9.68 20.32 7.38
C ASN A 468 9.92 21.51 6.43
N SER A 469 9.28 22.65 6.72
CA SER A 469 9.40 23.91 6.00
C SER A 469 9.51 25.06 7.01
N SER A 470 10.22 26.12 6.62
CA SER A 470 10.27 27.38 7.38
C SER A 470 8.97 28.19 7.28
N HIS A 471 8.09 27.86 6.32
CA HIS A 471 6.81 28.54 6.15
C HIS A 471 5.86 28.19 7.30
N PRO A 472 5.01 29.13 7.76
CA PRO A 472 4.01 28.87 8.79
C PRO A 472 3.06 27.74 8.39
N TYR A 473 2.81 26.81 9.32
CA TYR A 473 1.85 25.73 9.14
C TYR A 473 0.47 26.13 9.65
N ARG A 474 -0.56 25.88 8.85
CA ARG A 474 -1.94 25.89 9.35
C ARG A 474 -2.15 24.73 10.34
N PRO A 475 -3.05 24.86 11.32
CA PRO A 475 -3.48 23.72 12.14
C PRO A 475 -4.24 22.70 11.27
N LEU A 476 -4.10 21.40 11.56
CA LEU A 476 -4.99 20.38 10.99
C LEU A 476 -6.34 20.44 11.70
N LYS A 477 -7.41 20.68 10.94
CA LYS A 477 -8.78 20.72 11.45
C LYS A 477 -9.28 19.31 11.78
N ARG A 478 -9.07 18.36 10.86
CA ARG A 478 -9.40 16.94 11.04
C ARG A 478 -8.34 16.04 10.42
N VAL A 479 -8.05 14.93 11.08
CA VAL A 479 -7.34 13.78 10.52
C VAL A 479 -8.29 12.59 10.52
N PHE A 480 -8.47 11.94 9.38
CA PHE A 480 -9.31 10.75 9.25
C PHE A 480 -8.40 9.53 9.07
N LEU A 481 -8.54 8.53 9.96
CA LEU A 481 -7.73 7.32 9.89
C LEU A 481 -8.49 6.19 9.21
N VAL A 482 -7.94 5.72 8.08
CA VAL A 482 -8.46 4.64 7.23
C VAL A 482 -7.37 3.60 6.99
N HIS A 483 -7.64 2.55 6.21
CA HIS A 483 -6.62 1.59 5.77
C HIS A 483 -5.79 1.03 6.93
N GLY A 484 -6.49 0.35 7.84
CA GLY A 484 -5.95 -0.16 9.09
C GLY A 484 -7.03 -0.89 9.87
N GLU A 485 -6.64 -1.94 10.59
CA GLU A 485 -7.53 -2.59 11.55
C GLU A 485 -7.94 -1.61 12.66
N ASN A 486 -9.11 -1.83 13.27
CA ASN A 486 -9.66 -0.93 14.29
C ASN A 486 -8.69 -0.66 15.45
N ASP A 487 -7.95 -1.69 15.90
CA ASP A 487 -6.95 -1.55 16.95
C ASP A 487 -5.77 -0.66 16.53
N SER A 488 -5.30 -0.83 15.29
CA SER A 488 -4.21 -0.02 14.73
C SER A 488 -4.63 1.45 14.56
N ARG A 489 -5.85 1.68 14.05
CA ARG A 489 -6.46 3.01 13.93
C ARG A 489 -6.63 3.68 15.30
N ALA A 490 -7.14 2.95 16.29
CA ALA A 490 -7.31 3.45 17.65
C ALA A 490 -5.96 3.75 18.33
N ALA A 491 -4.95 2.92 18.10
CA ALA A 491 -3.59 3.14 18.60
C ALA A 491 -2.96 4.39 18.01
N LEU A 492 -3.08 4.61 16.69
CA LEU A 492 -2.57 5.82 16.04
C LEU A 492 -3.31 7.07 16.52
N ARG A 493 -4.63 7.02 16.70
CA ARG A 493 -5.40 8.12 17.28
C ARG A 493 -4.85 8.52 18.65
N ARG A 494 -4.62 7.54 19.54
CA ARG A 494 -4.02 7.81 20.87
C ARG A 494 -2.64 8.43 20.74
N ALA A 495 -1.81 7.94 19.83
CA ALA A 495 -0.47 8.45 19.60
C ALA A 495 -0.46 9.90 19.07
N ILE A 496 -1.39 10.25 18.16
CA ILE A 496 -1.55 11.64 17.66
C ILE A 496 -1.93 12.58 18.80
N VAL A 497 -2.91 12.18 19.64
CA VAL A 497 -3.36 12.98 20.78
C VAL A 497 -2.22 13.14 21.80
N ALA A 498 -1.51 12.07 22.11
CA ALA A 498 -0.38 12.11 23.04
C ALA A 498 0.72 13.07 22.55
N ARG A 499 1.20 12.91 21.30
CA ARG A 499 2.22 13.79 20.71
C ARG A 499 1.76 15.24 20.59
N GLY A 500 0.48 15.47 20.30
CA GLY A 500 -0.13 16.80 20.28
C GLY A 500 -0.13 17.49 21.65
N GLY A 501 -0.30 16.71 22.72
CA GLY A 501 -0.24 17.19 24.11
C GLY A 501 1.15 17.66 24.54
N GLU A 502 2.21 17.14 23.92
CA GLU A 502 3.60 17.54 24.20
C GLU A 502 3.96 18.94 23.67
N ARG A 503 3.15 19.51 22.77
CA ARG A 503 3.31 20.87 22.20
C ARG A 503 4.72 21.15 21.65
N ARG A 504 5.32 20.16 20.98
CA ARG A 504 6.63 20.29 20.33
C ARG A 504 6.60 21.43 19.31
N GLY A 505 7.55 22.37 19.38
CA GLY A 505 7.64 23.49 18.42
C GLY A 505 7.85 23.02 16.97
N THR A 506 8.45 21.84 16.81
CA THR A 506 8.67 21.15 15.52
C THR A 506 7.41 20.54 14.92
N ASP A 507 6.30 20.51 15.65
CA ASP A 507 5.07 19.89 15.19
C ASP A 507 3.96 20.93 14.95
N ARG A 508 3.10 20.66 13.96
CA ARG A 508 1.83 21.35 13.76
C ARG A 508 0.75 20.73 14.65
N SER A 509 -0.25 21.52 15.02
CA SER A 509 -1.37 21.04 15.84
C SER A 509 -2.39 20.25 15.03
N VAL A 510 -3.02 19.28 15.70
CA VAL A 510 -4.15 18.49 15.20
C VAL A 510 -5.34 18.74 16.11
N ALA A 511 -6.42 19.30 15.56
CA ALA A 511 -7.60 19.67 16.35
C ALA A 511 -8.49 18.46 16.68
N ARG A 512 -8.71 17.54 15.73
CA ARG A 512 -9.48 16.31 15.96
C ARG A 512 -9.03 15.18 15.04
N VAL A 513 -9.15 13.96 15.55
CA VAL A 513 -8.90 12.72 14.81
C VAL A 513 -10.18 11.90 14.76
N GLU A 514 -10.60 11.52 13.56
CA GLU A 514 -11.83 10.77 13.29
C GLU A 514 -11.50 9.36 12.83
N LEU A 515 -12.35 8.40 13.20
CA LEU A 515 -12.30 7.02 12.76
C LEU A 515 -13.57 6.73 11.94
N PRO A 516 -13.59 7.00 10.61
CA PRO A 516 -14.77 6.74 9.79
C PRO A 516 -15.24 5.28 9.82
N GLU A 517 -16.53 5.06 9.67
CA GLU A 517 -17.17 3.74 9.63
C GLU A 517 -18.07 3.63 8.41
N ALA A 518 -18.51 2.42 8.05
CA ALA A 518 -19.33 2.21 6.85
C ALA A 518 -20.67 2.99 6.89
N VAL A 519 -21.15 3.27 8.09
CA VAL A 519 -22.35 4.09 8.32
C VAL A 519 -22.06 5.58 8.23
N SER A 520 -20.80 6.04 8.26
CA SER A 520 -20.52 7.48 8.20
C SER A 520 -21.14 8.15 6.97
N GLY A 521 -21.80 9.30 7.21
CA GLY A 521 -22.41 10.12 6.16
C GLY A 521 -21.39 10.79 5.24
N TRP A 522 -21.82 11.86 4.57
CA TRP A 522 -20.87 12.74 3.89
C TRP A 522 -20.21 13.66 4.92
N PHE A 523 -18.94 13.98 4.76
CA PHE A 523 -18.26 15.02 5.54
C PHE A 523 -18.08 16.25 4.66
N ASP A 524 -18.65 17.39 5.07
CA ASP A 524 -18.47 18.66 4.38
C ASP A 524 -17.21 19.37 4.90
N LEU A 525 -16.22 19.55 4.03
CA LEU A 525 -14.96 20.18 4.40
C LEU A 525 -15.05 21.70 4.56
N LEU A 526 -16.11 22.35 4.05
CA LEU A 526 -16.36 23.78 4.25
C LEU A 526 -16.98 24.01 5.62
N GLU A 527 -18.03 23.25 5.93
CA GLU A 527 -18.74 23.32 7.22
C GLU A 527 -18.00 22.60 8.36
N ASN A 528 -17.03 21.73 8.03
CA ASN A 528 -16.26 20.91 8.97
C ASN A 528 -17.12 19.95 9.82
N GLU A 529 -18.21 19.46 9.24
CA GLU A 529 -19.24 18.65 9.90
C GLU A 529 -19.73 17.49 9.01
N TRP A 530 -20.30 16.47 9.65
CA TRP A 530 -20.97 15.37 8.96
C TRP A 530 -22.38 15.80 8.52
N VAL A 531 -22.73 15.49 7.26
CA VAL A 531 -24.00 15.80 6.61
C VAL A 531 -24.60 14.54 5.98
N TYR A 532 -25.94 14.42 6.04
CA TYR A 532 -26.67 13.20 5.68
C TYR A 532 -27.66 13.47 4.52
N GLU A 533 -27.08 13.88 3.42
CA GLU A 533 -27.77 14.27 2.19
C GLU A 533 -27.71 13.19 1.11
N SER A 534 -28.60 13.29 0.11
CA SER A 534 -28.65 12.39 -1.04
C SER A 534 -27.95 13.03 -2.24
N HIS A 535 -27.17 12.22 -2.96
CA HIS A 535 -26.45 12.56 -4.18
C HIS A 535 -26.91 11.67 -5.34
N SER A 536 -28.04 12.00 -5.97
CA SER A 536 -28.75 11.13 -6.94
C SER A 536 -27.90 10.58 -8.11
N ALA A 537 -26.85 11.31 -8.50
CA ALA A 537 -25.90 10.92 -9.55
C ALA A 537 -25.10 9.66 -9.18
N VAL A 538 -24.80 9.46 -7.90
CA VAL A 538 -23.98 8.35 -7.38
C VAL A 538 -24.75 7.46 -6.40
N ASP A 539 -25.82 7.95 -5.78
CA ASP A 539 -26.60 7.21 -4.81
C ASP A 539 -27.32 6.00 -5.44
N ARG A 540 -27.09 4.83 -4.84
CA ARG A 540 -27.99 3.66 -4.93
C ARG A 540 -28.88 3.62 -3.68
N HIS A 541 -29.98 2.86 -3.77
CA HIS A 541 -30.93 2.68 -2.66
C HIS A 541 -30.24 2.27 -1.36
N ASP A 542 -29.29 1.33 -1.41
CA ASP A 542 -28.57 0.84 -0.22
C ASP A 542 -27.75 1.94 0.46
N MET A 543 -27.14 2.82 -0.34
CA MET A 543 -26.31 3.93 0.15
C MET A 543 -27.15 5.04 0.81
N GLN A 544 -28.39 5.22 0.32
CA GLN A 544 -29.37 6.11 0.93
C GLN A 544 -29.88 5.55 2.26
N VAL A 545 -30.18 4.25 2.33
CA VAL A 545 -30.58 3.58 3.58
C VAL A 545 -29.46 3.67 4.63
N ALA A 546 -28.21 3.39 4.26
CA ALA A 546 -27.07 3.50 5.18
C ALA A 546 -26.89 4.92 5.72
N ALA A 547 -27.06 5.95 4.87
CA ALA A 547 -26.99 7.34 5.31
C ALA A 547 -28.12 7.70 6.28
N LEU A 548 -29.33 7.17 6.07
CA LEU A 548 -30.46 7.39 6.95
C LEU A 548 -30.26 6.70 8.30
N LEU A 549 -29.82 5.44 8.33
CA LEU A 549 -29.52 4.71 9.57
C LEU A 549 -28.45 5.40 10.43
N ALA A 550 -27.46 5.97 9.77
CA ALA A 550 -26.40 6.72 10.43
C ALA A 550 -26.90 8.04 11.03
N GLU A 551 -27.81 8.71 10.32
CA GLU A 551 -28.45 9.91 10.85
C GLU A 551 -29.30 9.58 12.07
N VAL A 552 -30.04 8.48 12.07
CA VAL A 552 -30.73 7.98 13.27
C VAL A 552 -29.73 7.76 14.40
N SER A 553 -28.64 7.04 14.15
CA SER A 553 -27.64 6.71 15.18
C SER A 553 -27.04 7.99 15.79
N ARG A 554 -26.79 9.01 14.97
CA ARG A 554 -26.33 10.34 15.40
C ARG A 554 -27.38 11.05 16.25
N LEU A 555 -28.64 11.06 15.82
CA LEU A 555 -29.74 11.66 16.58
C LEU A 555 -29.90 10.94 17.93
N GLY A 556 -29.80 9.61 17.96
CA GLY A 556 -29.81 8.81 19.19
C GLY A 556 -28.67 9.18 20.14
N ALA A 557 -27.45 9.33 19.64
CA ALA A 557 -26.31 9.78 20.46
C ALA A 557 -26.51 11.20 21.01
N ARG A 558 -27.09 12.11 20.21
CA ARG A 558 -27.46 13.46 20.68
C ARG A 558 -28.52 13.40 21.77
N VAL A 559 -29.55 12.56 21.61
CA VAL A 559 -30.59 12.35 22.63
C VAL A 559 -29.97 11.81 23.91
N ALA A 560 -29.07 10.83 23.83
CA ALA A 560 -28.38 10.29 25.00
C ALA A 560 -27.56 11.34 25.76
N GLN A 561 -26.87 12.25 25.06
CA GLN A 561 -26.15 13.38 25.67
C GLN A 561 -27.07 14.39 26.37
N LEU A 562 -28.36 14.43 25.99
CA LEU A 562 -29.37 15.32 26.60
C LEU A 562 -30.02 14.72 27.85
N VAL A 563 -29.83 13.42 28.11
CA VAL A 563 -30.34 12.75 29.32
C VAL A 563 -29.55 13.17 30.56
N ASP A 564 -28.27 13.51 30.40
CA ASP A 564 -27.39 13.93 31.50
C ASP A 564 -27.47 15.44 31.83
N ASP A 565 -27.96 16.28 30.91
CA ASP A 565 -28.16 17.73 31.12
C ASP A 565 -29.30 18.27 30.20
N PRO A 566 -30.54 18.43 30.70
CA PRO A 566 -31.70 18.71 29.86
C PRO A 566 -31.76 20.19 29.41
N PRO A 567 -31.68 20.52 28.10
CA PRO A 567 -31.78 21.90 27.64
C PRO A 567 -33.20 22.28 27.19
N ARG A 568 -33.41 23.59 27.07
CA ARG A 568 -34.67 24.25 26.68
C ARG A 568 -35.27 23.67 25.38
N GLY A 569 -36.60 23.62 25.30
CA GLY A 569 -37.40 22.90 24.29
C GLY A 569 -37.17 23.18 22.79
N ALA A 570 -36.27 24.11 22.41
CA ALA A 570 -35.87 24.32 21.02
C ALA A 570 -34.99 23.17 20.48
N VAL A 571 -34.14 22.56 21.32
CA VAL A 571 -33.26 21.45 20.91
C VAL A 571 -34.07 20.19 20.63
N THR A 572 -35.03 19.87 21.50
CA THR A 572 -35.93 18.71 21.36
C THR A 572 -36.80 18.82 20.10
N LYS A 573 -37.30 20.03 19.80
CA LYS A 573 -38.10 20.29 18.60
C LYS A 573 -37.30 20.11 17.31
N GLY A 574 -36.02 20.49 17.30
CA GLY A 574 -35.12 20.25 16.16
C GLY A 574 -34.90 18.77 15.90
N ILE A 575 -34.66 17.97 16.95
CA ILE A 575 -34.46 16.51 16.82
C ILE A 575 -35.72 15.83 16.27
N GLN A 576 -36.92 16.23 16.70
CA GLN A 576 -38.19 15.69 16.19
C GLN A 576 -38.40 16.01 14.70
N VAL A 577 -38.03 17.21 14.26
CA VAL A 577 -38.10 17.58 12.83
C VAL A 577 -37.12 16.74 12.00
N ASP A 578 -35.90 16.56 12.48
CA ASP A 578 -34.89 15.74 11.82
C ASP A 578 -35.36 14.26 11.72
N LEU A 579 -35.93 13.72 12.80
CA LEU A 579 -36.44 12.34 12.83
C LEU A 579 -37.62 12.13 11.87
N ALA A 580 -38.60 13.04 11.85
CA ALA A 580 -39.73 12.98 10.92
C ALA A 580 -39.27 13.05 9.45
N ALA A 581 -38.20 13.82 9.16
CA ALA A 581 -37.60 13.86 7.83
C ALA A 581 -36.92 12.53 7.46
N VAL A 582 -36.29 11.84 8.42
CA VAL A 582 -35.71 10.50 8.21
C VAL A 582 -36.81 9.47 7.94
N GLU A 583 -37.88 9.45 8.75
CA GLU A 583 -39.04 8.55 8.57
C GLU A 583 -39.67 8.72 7.19
N ALA A 584 -39.93 9.96 6.77
CA ALA A 584 -40.50 10.24 5.45
C ALA A 584 -39.61 9.73 4.31
N ARG A 585 -38.29 9.84 4.44
CA ARG A 585 -37.32 9.34 3.44
C ARG A 585 -37.24 7.81 3.43
N LEU A 586 -37.28 7.15 4.59
CA LEU A 586 -37.32 5.69 4.65
C LEU A 586 -38.63 5.13 4.08
N ALA A 587 -39.75 5.81 4.30
CA ALA A 587 -41.04 5.44 3.75
C ALA A 587 -41.04 5.54 2.22
N ALA A 588 -40.44 6.60 1.66
CA ALA A 588 -40.27 6.75 0.22
C ALA A 588 -39.38 5.67 -0.43
N LEU A 589 -38.53 4.99 0.37
CA LEU A 589 -37.68 3.88 -0.07
C LEU A 589 -38.32 2.50 0.15
N GLY A 590 -39.58 2.43 0.62
CA GLY A 590 -40.29 1.17 0.87
C GLY A 590 -39.71 0.34 2.01
N LYS A 591 -39.09 0.99 3.01
CA LYS A 591 -38.42 0.31 4.15
C LYS A 591 -39.28 0.33 5.43
N GLU A 592 -40.54 -0.07 5.31
CA GLU A 592 -41.52 -0.06 6.43
C GLU A 592 -41.06 -0.88 7.65
N THR A 593 -40.37 -2.00 7.43
CA THR A 593 -39.80 -2.83 8.51
C THR A 593 -38.62 -2.16 9.24
N VAL A 594 -37.86 -1.31 8.56
CA VAL A 594 -36.79 -0.52 9.20
C VAL A 594 -37.39 0.60 10.02
N ILE A 595 -38.44 1.26 9.52
CA ILE A 595 -39.19 2.30 10.25
C ILE A 595 -39.80 1.73 11.53
N ALA A 596 -40.38 0.53 11.49
CA ALA A 596 -40.98 -0.09 12.68
C ALA A 596 -39.96 -0.50 13.75
N SER A 597 -38.69 -0.68 13.38
CA SER A 597 -37.59 -1.01 14.31
C SER A 597 -36.87 0.22 14.86
N LEU A 598 -37.00 1.37 14.19
CA LEU A 598 -36.47 2.67 14.58
C LEU A 598 -37.45 3.34 15.55
#